data_AF-A0A2V9DE50-F1
#
_entry.id   AF-A0A2V9DE50-F1
#
_cell.length_a   1.000
_cell.length_b   1.000
_cell.length_c   1.000
_cell.angle_alpha   90.00
_cell.angle_beta   90.00
_cell.angle_gamma   90.00
#
_symmetry.space_group_name_H-M   'P 1'
#
loop_
_entity.id
_entity.type
_entity.pdbx_description
1 polymer ?
#
loop_
_entity_poly.entity_id
_entity_poly.type
_entity_poly.pdbx_seq_one_letter_code
_entity_poly.pdbx_strand_id
1 'polypeptide(L)'
;MKSSRFLLSLVILLLAVALPSRAADAPVITAVSPRQVPAGSPGFTLVVQGRSFDKSSVVLCNGLERNTTWISDHMLRAAILTSDVAKRGAIHIGGQNDNGTILTLYGKRFGPTQGGSTITVGGGQVASYLLWSDSKVAVAIGGNAATGSVVVHTSVGDSNGVPFTVRPGNIYFASPAGSDTNPGTFAAPFRTPVKGKNALAPGDILYLMDGISTSVIDNFGAVLNLRSSGAPGLPKAIVAYPGASVTLGSDATPQRAILAPDVVGKPWTDWVIAGLTLRANDAALEMVGAQRWRVAGNDISCPNGHGASACAHGDTALFVKFLGNNVHDAGTNQVGGIAEQKLYHSVY
;
A
#
# COMPACT_ATOMS: atom_id res chain seq x y z
N MET A 1 -4.40 3.35 -37.88
CA MET A 1 -4.02 2.66 -36.63
C MET A 1 -2.52 2.35 -36.65
N LYS A 2 -1.68 3.18 -36.04
CA LYS A 2 -0.25 2.87 -35.83
C LYS A 2 -0.15 2.10 -34.51
N SER A 3 0.10 0.79 -34.59
CA SER A 3 0.39 -0.07 -33.44
C SER A 3 1.76 0.33 -32.87
N SER A 4 1.77 1.10 -31.78
CA SER A 4 2.98 1.33 -30.97
C SER A 4 3.37 0.01 -30.30
N ARG A 5 4.46 -0.62 -30.79
CA ARG A 5 5.05 -1.79 -30.13
C ARG A 5 5.87 -1.29 -28.94
N PHE A 6 5.36 -1.48 -27.73
CA PHE A 6 6.14 -1.24 -26.52
C PHE A 6 7.19 -2.35 -26.35
N LEU A 7 8.46 -2.00 -26.48
CA LEU A 7 9.60 -2.85 -26.15
C LEU A 7 10.05 -2.54 -24.72
N LEU A 8 10.18 -3.58 -23.87
CA LEU A 8 10.70 -3.44 -22.52
C LEU A 8 12.21 -3.71 -22.53
N SER A 9 13.01 -2.84 -21.90
CA SER A 9 14.43 -3.08 -21.66
C SER A 9 14.58 -3.78 -20.30
N LEU A 10 15.13 -5.00 -20.32
CA LEU A 10 15.31 -5.84 -19.13
C LEU A 10 16.65 -5.48 -18.46
N VAL A 11 16.63 -5.13 -17.17
CA VAL A 11 17.85 -4.91 -16.38
C VAL A 11 18.19 -6.21 -15.65
N ILE A 12 19.35 -6.79 -15.96
CA ILE A 12 19.85 -8.04 -15.39
C ILE A 12 21.07 -7.70 -14.52
N LEU A 13 21.08 -8.17 -13.27
CA LEU A 13 22.21 -8.08 -12.35
C LEU A 13 22.63 -9.50 -11.95
N LEU A 14 23.94 -9.74 -11.79
CA LEU A 14 24.47 -11.04 -11.34
C LEU A 14 25.14 -10.86 -9.98
N LEU A 15 24.89 -11.78 -9.04
CA LEU A 15 25.59 -11.86 -7.75
C LEU A 15 26.25 -13.24 -7.64
N ALA A 16 27.52 -13.29 -7.24
CA ALA A 16 28.25 -14.53 -6.94
C ALA A 16 28.72 -14.48 -5.48
N VAL A 17 28.45 -15.53 -4.71
CA VAL A 17 28.94 -15.67 -3.32
C VAL A 17 29.90 -16.85 -3.28
N ALA A 18 31.21 -16.56 -3.17
CA ALA A 18 32.26 -17.58 -3.08
C ALA A 18 33.08 -17.44 -1.78
N LEU A 19 33.32 -18.57 -1.11
CA LEU A 19 34.32 -18.71 -0.04
C LEU A 19 35.75 -18.67 -0.65
N PRO A 20 36.79 -18.25 0.11
CA PRO A 20 38.01 -17.75 -0.51
C PRO A 20 38.92 -18.88 -1.02
N SER A 21 39.03 -19.01 -2.33
CA SER A 21 40.20 -19.63 -2.99
C SER A 21 40.43 -18.97 -4.34
N ARG A 22 41.60 -18.32 -4.51
CA ARG A 22 42.14 -17.67 -5.71
C ARG A 22 41.17 -16.70 -6.41
N ALA A 23 41.42 -15.40 -6.29
CA ALA A 23 40.62 -14.30 -6.85
C ALA A 23 39.98 -14.65 -8.21
N ALA A 24 38.71 -15.05 -8.18
CA ALA A 24 37.90 -15.24 -9.36
C ALA A 24 37.59 -13.83 -9.90
N ASP A 25 37.88 -13.58 -11.17
CA ASP A 25 37.47 -12.35 -11.82
C ASP A 25 35.96 -12.16 -11.68
N ALA A 26 35.51 -10.92 -11.47
CA ALA A 26 34.09 -10.64 -11.38
C ALA A 26 33.35 -11.15 -12.64
N PRO A 27 32.18 -11.80 -12.50
CA PRO A 27 31.38 -12.23 -13.65
C PRO A 27 31.07 -11.08 -14.60
N VAL A 28 31.27 -11.29 -15.91
CA VAL A 28 30.96 -10.29 -16.94
C VAL A 28 29.96 -10.86 -17.93
N ILE A 29 28.85 -10.17 -18.15
CA ILE A 29 27.87 -10.50 -19.20
C ILE A 29 28.28 -9.81 -20.50
N THR A 30 28.40 -10.56 -21.58
CA THR A 30 28.74 -10.04 -22.91
C THR A 30 27.54 -10.07 -23.87
N ALA A 31 26.60 -11.00 -23.68
CA ALA A 31 25.36 -11.06 -24.45
C ALA A 31 24.24 -11.79 -23.71
N VAL A 32 23.00 -11.51 -24.13
CA VAL A 32 21.81 -12.25 -23.71
C VAL A 32 20.95 -12.61 -24.92
N SER A 33 20.20 -13.72 -24.83
CA SER A 33 19.25 -14.15 -25.86
C SER A 33 18.02 -14.80 -25.23
N PRO A 34 16.78 -14.38 -25.57
CA PRO A 34 16.45 -13.28 -26.48
C PRO A 34 16.89 -11.92 -25.94
N ARG A 35 17.30 -11.00 -26.83
CA ARG A 35 17.69 -9.62 -26.45
C ARG A 35 16.49 -8.74 -26.10
N GLN A 36 15.33 -9.08 -26.64
CA GLN A 36 14.06 -8.37 -26.46
C GLN A 36 12.92 -9.37 -26.57
N VAL A 37 11.87 -9.17 -25.78
CA VAL A 37 10.61 -9.92 -25.88
C VAL A 37 9.43 -8.95 -25.72
N PRO A 38 8.28 -9.21 -26.38
CA PRO A 38 7.07 -8.43 -26.14
C PRO A 38 6.63 -8.51 -24.68
N ALA A 39 6.15 -7.39 -24.12
CA ALA A 39 5.47 -7.42 -22.82
C ALA A 39 4.19 -8.28 -22.91
N GLY A 40 3.94 -9.07 -21.87
CA GLY A 40 2.92 -10.12 -21.80
C GLY A 40 3.34 -11.47 -22.36
N SER A 41 4.62 -11.70 -22.67
CA SER A 41 5.07 -12.97 -23.21
C SER A 41 4.89 -14.13 -22.20
N PRO A 42 4.69 -15.37 -22.68
CA PRO A 42 4.87 -16.56 -21.85
C PRO A 42 6.27 -16.59 -21.22
N GLY A 43 6.43 -17.35 -20.14
CA GLY A 43 7.76 -17.61 -19.56
C GLY A 43 8.68 -18.27 -20.60
N PHE A 44 9.96 -17.97 -20.54
CA PHE A 44 10.95 -18.41 -21.52
C PHE A 44 12.30 -18.67 -20.86
N THR A 45 13.19 -19.38 -21.56
CA THR A 45 14.57 -19.54 -21.11
C THR A 45 15.44 -18.42 -21.66
N LEU A 46 16.05 -17.65 -20.77
CA LEU A 46 17.08 -16.68 -21.12
C LEU A 46 18.45 -17.38 -21.15
N VAL A 47 19.18 -17.19 -22.24
CA VAL A 47 20.59 -17.56 -22.36
C VAL A 47 21.44 -16.33 -22.05
N VAL A 48 22.35 -16.46 -21.08
CA VAL A 48 23.29 -15.40 -20.71
C VAL A 48 24.69 -15.88 -21.07
N GLN A 49 25.38 -15.12 -21.92
CA GLN A 49 26.77 -15.36 -22.30
C GLN A 49 27.67 -14.36 -21.60
N GLY A 50 28.87 -14.80 -21.24
CA GLY A 50 29.77 -13.99 -20.44
C GLY A 50 31.11 -14.66 -20.20
N ARG A 51 31.74 -14.34 -19.07
CA ARG A 51 32.95 -14.98 -18.55
C ARG A 51 32.91 -14.98 -17.02
N SER A 52 33.70 -15.87 -16.43
CA SER A 52 33.84 -16.05 -14.99
C SER A 52 32.53 -16.43 -14.28
N PHE A 53 31.65 -17.16 -14.97
CA PHE A 53 30.51 -17.80 -14.32
C PHE A 53 30.96 -19.08 -13.61
N ASP A 54 30.32 -19.40 -12.50
CA ASP A 54 30.53 -20.64 -11.76
C ASP A 54 29.18 -21.25 -11.34
N LYS A 55 29.23 -22.40 -10.67
CA LYS A 55 28.01 -23.10 -10.20
C LYS A 55 27.22 -22.31 -9.16
N SER A 56 27.79 -21.26 -8.56
CA SER A 56 27.11 -20.37 -7.61
C SER A 56 26.46 -19.16 -8.28
N SER A 57 26.69 -18.96 -9.57
CA SER A 57 26.17 -17.81 -10.31
C SER A 57 24.66 -17.89 -10.50
N VAL A 58 23.94 -16.84 -10.07
CA VAL A 58 22.47 -16.74 -10.18
C VAL A 58 22.10 -15.53 -11.03
N VAL A 59 21.17 -15.74 -11.98
CA VAL A 59 20.56 -14.64 -12.75
C VAL A 59 19.48 -13.97 -11.92
N LEU A 60 19.60 -12.66 -11.70
CA LEU A 60 18.54 -11.83 -11.16
C LEU A 60 17.74 -11.19 -12.29
N CYS A 61 16.42 -11.32 -12.22
CA CYS A 61 15.47 -10.64 -13.11
C CYS A 61 14.62 -9.69 -12.26
N ASN A 62 14.67 -8.39 -12.58
CA ASN A 62 14.01 -7.34 -11.77
C ASN A 62 14.39 -7.42 -10.26
N GLY A 63 15.65 -7.78 -9.96
CA GLY A 63 16.15 -7.92 -8.59
C GLY A 63 15.78 -9.23 -7.88
N LEU A 64 15.06 -10.14 -8.53
CA LEU A 64 14.67 -11.45 -7.96
C LEU A 64 15.46 -12.60 -8.60
N GLU A 65 15.89 -13.55 -7.77
CA GLU A 65 16.59 -14.76 -8.23
C GLU A 65 15.71 -15.61 -9.15
N ARG A 66 16.32 -16.10 -10.23
CA ARG A 66 15.70 -17.05 -11.16
C ARG A 66 16.40 -18.39 -11.08
N ASN A 67 15.63 -19.45 -11.31
CA ASN A 67 16.19 -20.79 -11.43
C ASN A 67 17.22 -20.77 -12.56
N THR A 68 18.50 -20.87 -12.18
CA THR A 68 19.65 -20.68 -13.05
C THR A 68 20.41 -21.99 -13.15
N THR A 69 20.61 -22.47 -14.37
CA THR A 69 21.45 -23.62 -14.68
C THR A 69 22.78 -23.11 -15.20
N TRP A 70 23.85 -23.39 -14.45
CA TRP A 70 25.21 -23.19 -14.93
C TRP A 70 25.54 -24.22 -16.02
N ILE A 71 25.99 -23.75 -17.18
CA ILE A 71 26.38 -24.61 -18.30
C ILE A 71 27.90 -24.62 -18.46
N SER A 72 28.52 -23.44 -18.44
CA SER A 72 29.97 -23.28 -18.44
C SER A 72 30.34 -21.94 -17.79
N ASP A 73 31.64 -21.71 -17.65
CA ASP A 73 32.21 -20.43 -17.22
C ASP A 73 31.89 -19.24 -18.13
N HIS A 74 31.32 -19.48 -19.31
CA HIS A 74 30.90 -18.46 -20.27
C HIS A 74 29.41 -18.51 -20.62
N MET A 75 28.63 -19.40 -19.99
CA MET A 75 27.19 -19.53 -20.30
C MET A 75 26.32 -19.99 -19.12
N LEU A 76 25.20 -19.27 -18.93
CA LEU A 76 24.10 -19.63 -18.02
C LEU A 76 22.78 -19.75 -18.79
N ARG A 77 21.86 -20.57 -18.27
CA ARG A 77 20.45 -20.57 -18.67
C ARG A 77 19.59 -20.23 -17.46
N ALA A 78 18.67 -19.28 -17.59
CA ALA A 78 17.73 -18.93 -16.53
C ALA A 78 16.29 -19.03 -16.99
N ALA A 79 15.42 -19.59 -16.15
CA ALA A 79 13.98 -19.60 -16.40
C ALA A 79 13.39 -18.23 -16.04
N ILE A 80 12.97 -17.49 -17.07
CA ILE A 80 12.23 -16.23 -16.92
C ILE A 80 10.74 -16.57 -16.87
N LEU A 81 10.06 -16.11 -15.84
CA LEU A 81 8.66 -16.44 -15.59
C LEU A 81 7.73 -15.53 -16.39
N THR A 82 6.47 -15.95 -16.56
CA THR A 82 5.42 -15.10 -17.15
C THR A 82 5.24 -13.78 -16.39
N SER A 83 5.49 -13.77 -15.08
CA SER A 83 5.42 -12.57 -14.23
C SER A 83 6.56 -11.58 -14.48
N ASP A 84 7.72 -12.04 -14.97
CA ASP A 84 8.87 -11.17 -15.27
C ASP A 84 8.65 -10.31 -16.51
N VAL A 85 7.88 -10.87 -17.43
CA VAL A 85 7.58 -10.27 -18.73
C VAL A 85 6.09 -10.09 -18.92
N ALA A 86 5.32 -10.08 -17.83
CA ALA A 86 3.91 -9.79 -17.87
C ALA A 86 3.69 -8.43 -18.55
N LYS A 87 2.52 -8.24 -19.16
CA LYS A 87 2.09 -6.87 -19.47
C LYS A 87 2.09 -6.14 -18.14
N ARG A 88 3.01 -5.20 -17.93
CA ARG A 88 2.65 -4.03 -17.14
C ARG A 88 1.51 -3.42 -17.94
N GLY A 89 0.29 -3.51 -17.41
CA GLY A 89 -0.90 -2.98 -18.06
C GLY A 89 -0.59 -1.59 -18.60
N ALA A 90 -0.97 -1.32 -19.84
CA ALA A 90 -0.73 -0.05 -20.46
C ALA A 90 -1.26 1.09 -19.57
N ILE A 91 -0.43 2.13 -19.43
CA ILE A 91 -0.66 3.41 -18.73
C ILE A 91 -0.53 3.34 -17.19
N HIS A 92 0.67 3.73 -16.72
CA HIS A 92 1.04 4.38 -15.44
C HIS A 92 0.33 3.88 -14.19
N ILE A 93 1.06 3.29 -13.25
CA ILE A 93 0.60 3.34 -11.87
C ILE A 93 1.77 3.49 -10.90
N GLY A 94 2.06 4.74 -10.54
CA GLY A 94 2.77 5.04 -9.31
C GLY A 94 2.05 6.03 -8.42
N GLY A 95 1.03 6.76 -8.87
CA GLY A 95 0.41 7.86 -8.11
C GLY A 95 -0.17 8.93 -9.04
N GLN A 96 -0.61 10.07 -8.49
CA GLN A 96 -0.98 11.22 -9.32
C GLN A 96 0.23 11.65 -10.16
N ASN A 97 0.06 11.80 -11.47
CA ASN A 97 1.12 12.18 -12.42
C ASN A 97 2.37 11.28 -12.36
N ASP A 98 2.20 10.01 -11.94
CA ASP A 98 3.29 9.05 -11.75
C ASP A 98 4.30 9.40 -10.63
N ASN A 99 3.92 10.29 -9.71
CA ASN A 99 4.78 10.76 -8.61
C ASN A 99 4.87 9.80 -7.41
N GLY A 100 4.64 8.51 -7.59
CA GLY A 100 4.77 7.55 -6.50
C GLY A 100 3.67 7.67 -5.42
N THR A 101 3.83 6.85 -4.38
CA THR A 101 2.95 6.84 -3.20
C THR A 101 2.91 8.20 -2.53
N ILE A 102 1.76 8.52 -1.97
CA ILE A 102 1.58 9.67 -1.09
C ILE A 102 1.92 9.27 0.34
N LEU A 103 2.88 9.97 0.93
CA LEU A 103 3.25 9.87 2.33
C LEU A 103 2.61 11.02 3.11
N THR A 104 1.80 10.69 4.12
CA THR A 104 1.26 11.67 5.07
C THR A 104 2.06 11.62 6.37
N LEU A 105 2.67 12.75 6.73
CA LEU A 105 3.44 12.97 7.93
C LEU A 105 2.60 13.74 8.95
N TYR A 106 2.69 13.32 10.20
CA TYR A 106 2.08 13.99 11.34
C TYR A 106 3.19 14.44 12.29
N GLY A 107 3.05 15.64 12.82
CA GLY A 107 4.04 16.23 13.72
C GLY A 107 3.56 17.54 14.30
N LYS A 108 4.51 18.39 14.69
CA LYS A 108 4.28 19.76 15.16
C LYS A 108 5.44 20.61 14.70
N ARG A 109 5.23 21.92 14.53
CA ARG A 109 6.28 22.89 14.15
C ARG A 109 6.87 22.65 12.76
N PHE A 110 6.09 22.09 11.83
CA PHE A 110 6.44 22.08 10.41
C PHE A 110 6.29 23.47 9.76
N GLY A 111 5.65 24.41 10.47
CA GLY A 111 5.30 25.73 9.95
C GLY A 111 3.93 25.71 9.25
N PRO A 112 3.18 26.83 9.31
CA PRO A 112 1.82 26.90 8.77
C PRO A 112 1.75 26.75 7.25
N THR A 113 2.85 27.01 6.54
CA THR A 113 3.00 26.82 5.09
C THR A 113 4.37 26.21 4.80
N GLN A 114 4.56 25.64 3.60
CA GLN A 114 5.82 25.00 3.22
C GLN A 114 7.01 25.98 3.26
N GLY A 115 6.87 27.15 2.63
CA GLY A 115 7.98 28.10 2.48
C GLY A 115 9.19 27.43 1.82
N GLY A 116 10.38 27.60 2.42
CA GLY A 116 11.61 26.93 1.99
C GLY A 116 11.83 25.53 2.57
N SER A 117 10.87 24.99 3.34
CA SER A 117 10.99 23.68 3.97
C SER A 117 10.93 22.57 2.92
N THR A 118 11.68 21.48 3.15
CA THR A 118 11.75 20.35 2.24
C THR A 118 11.60 19.02 2.97
N ILE A 119 11.28 17.95 2.23
CA ILE A 119 11.23 16.59 2.75
C ILE A 119 12.13 15.69 1.91
N THR A 120 12.90 14.84 2.59
CA THR A 120 13.68 13.78 1.96
C THR A 120 13.19 12.40 2.39
N VAL A 121 13.29 11.42 1.48
CA VAL A 121 12.96 10.01 1.69
C VAL A 121 14.14 9.17 1.22
N GLY A 122 14.84 8.55 2.17
CA GLY A 122 16.07 7.80 1.88
C GLY A 122 17.18 8.69 1.29
N GLY A 123 17.18 9.98 1.63
CA GLY A 123 18.09 10.99 1.10
C GLY A 123 17.67 11.61 -0.25
N GLY A 124 16.67 11.05 -0.94
CA GLY A 124 16.11 11.62 -2.17
C GLY A 124 15.02 12.65 -1.88
N GLN A 125 14.96 13.73 -2.68
CA GLN A 125 13.86 14.70 -2.58
C GLN A 125 12.54 14.12 -3.09
N VAL A 126 11.44 14.52 -2.46
CA VAL A 126 10.07 14.18 -2.89
C VAL A 126 9.70 14.89 -4.20
N ALA A 127 8.80 14.30 -4.98
CA ALA A 127 8.41 14.85 -6.28
C ALA A 127 7.45 16.04 -6.19
N SER A 128 6.50 16.02 -5.23
CA SER A 128 5.54 17.12 -5.09
C SER A 128 4.92 17.20 -3.69
N TYR A 129 4.58 18.41 -3.27
CA TYR A 129 3.86 18.70 -2.03
C TYR A 129 2.38 18.88 -2.32
N LEU A 130 1.54 18.09 -1.66
CA LEU A 130 0.09 18.05 -1.88
C LEU A 130 -0.68 18.80 -0.79
N LEU A 131 -0.16 18.79 0.43
CA LEU A 131 -0.74 19.47 1.58
C LEU A 131 0.37 19.84 2.56
N TRP A 132 0.29 21.03 3.15
CA TRP A 132 1.19 21.46 4.22
C TRP A 132 0.42 22.21 5.30
N SER A 133 0.68 21.87 6.55
CA SER A 133 0.29 22.62 7.74
C SER A 133 1.34 22.41 8.83
N ASP A 134 1.20 23.13 9.94
CA ASP A 134 2.15 23.01 11.06
C ASP A 134 2.24 21.59 11.64
N SER A 135 1.17 20.81 11.52
CA SER A 135 1.04 19.49 12.14
C SER A 135 0.85 18.34 11.16
N LYS A 136 0.65 18.62 9.86
CA LYS A 136 0.39 17.60 8.84
C LYS A 136 0.99 18.01 7.50
N VAL A 137 1.73 17.10 6.88
CA VAL A 137 2.26 17.29 5.53
C VAL A 137 1.93 16.06 4.69
N ALA A 138 1.56 16.24 3.42
CA ALA A 138 1.39 15.15 2.48
C ALA A 138 2.20 15.40 1.21
N VAL A 139 2.99 14.40 0.81
CA VAL A 139 3.92 14.49 -0.33
C VAL A 139 3.80 13.26 -1.20
N ALA A 140 3.90 13.44 -2.51
CA ALA A 140 4.12 12.34 -3.44
C ALA A 140 5.64 12.08 -3.52
N ILE A 141 6.07 10.86 -3.20
CA ILE A 141 7.48 10.57 -2.93
C ILE A 141 8.37 10.54 -4.20
N GLY A 142 7.78 10.31 -5.37
CA GLY A 142 8.49 10.29 -6.65
C GLY A 142 9.33 9.03 -6.91
N GLY A 143 9.80 8.90 -8.16
CA GLY A 143 10.65 7.77 -8.58
C GLY A 143 12.06 7.76 -8.01
N ASN A 144 12.51 8.88 -7.41
CA ASN A 144 13.83 9.00 -6.78
C ASN A 144 13.84 8.55 -5.31
N ALA A 145 12.69 8.20 -4.74
CA ALA A 145 12.59 7.74 -3.36
C ALA A 145 13.30 6.39 -3.18
N ALA A 146 14.12 6.29 -2.13
CA ALA A 146 14.80 5.05 -1.74
C ALA A 146 14.42 4.64 -0.31
N THR A 147 14.62 3.37 0.02
CA THR A 147 14.52 2.90 1.41
C THR A 147 15.53 3.64 2.27
N GLY A 148 15.07 4.18 3.39
CA GLY A 148 15.88 4.95 4.32
C GLY A 148 15.02 5.89 5.17
N SER A 149 15.64 6.87 5.82
CA SER A 149 14.93 7.78 6.71
C SER A 149 14.08 8.79 5.94
N VAL A 150 12.90 9.08 6.47
CA VAL A 150 12.12 10.27 6.14
C VAL A 150 12.52 11.38 7.09
N VAL A 151 12.88 12.54 6.55
CA VAL A 151 13.28 13.73 7.32
C VAL A 151 12.55 14.95 6.77
N VAL A 152 12.03 15.78 7.67
CA VAL A 152 11.48 17.11 7.36
C VAL A 152 12.55 18.14 7.69
N HIS A 153 12.93 18.95 6.70
CA HIS A 153 13.89 20.04 6.84
C HIS A 153 13.14 21.35 6.91
N THR A 154 13.24 22.06 8.02
CA THR A 154 12.57 23.36 8.23
C THR A 154 13.60 24.46 8.48
N SER A 155 13.18 25.73 8.42
CA SER A 155 14.06 26.86 8.74
C SER A 155 14.56 26.89 10.19
N VAL A 156 13.88 26.17 11.09
CA VAL A 156 14.26 26.06 12.52
C VAL A 156 15.06 24.80 12.83
N GLY A 157 15.30 23.95 11.83
CA GLY A 157 16.08 22.72 11.95
C GLY A 157 15.41 21.49 11.34
N ASP A 158 16.14 20.39 11.35
CA ASP A 158 15.69 19.10 10.84
C ASP A 158 14.90 18.31 11.88
N SER A 159 13.93 17.52 11.42
CA SER A 159 13.29 16.50 12.26
C SER A 159 14.24 15.33 12.54
N ASN A 160 13.87 14.48 13.50
CA ASN A 160 14.47 13.16 13.55
C ASN A 160 14.12 12.37 12.28
N GLY A 161 14.96 11.39 11.93
CA GLY A 161 14.66 10.44 10.87
C GLY A 161 13.67 9.38 11.33
N VAL A 162 12.68 9.08 10.48
CA VAL A 162 11.79 7.91 10.66
C VAL A 162 12.09 6.88 9.57
N PRO A 163 12.43 5.63 9.90
CA PRO A 163 12.69 4.60 8.90
C PRO A 163 11.49 4.39 7.96
N PHE A 164 11.76 4.35 6.66
CA PHE A 164 10.78 4.12 5.62
C PHE A 164 11.32 3.14 4.58
N THR A 165 10.46 2.22 4.14
CA THR A 165 10.81 1.20 3.16
C THR A 165 10.06 1.47 1.87
N VAL A 166 10.81 1.69 0.79
CA VAL A 166 10.28 1.73 -0.56
C VAL A 166 10.18 0.30 -1.09
N ARG A 167 9.04 -0.03 -1.67
CA ARG A 167 8.69 -1.39 -2.10
C ARG A 167 7.82 -1.33 -3.36
N PRO A 168 7.75 -2.41 -4.16
CA PRO A 168 6.82 -2.48 -5.27
C PRO A 168 5.36 -2.56 -4.80
N GLY A 169 4.45 -2.06 -5.63
CA GLY A 169 3.00 -2.10 -5.45
C GLY A 169 2.30 -1.22 -6.48
N ASN A 170 1.01 -1.48 -6.72
CA ASN A 170 0.15 -0.64 -7.55
C ASN A 170 -0.60 0.39 -6.70
N ILE A 171 -0.94 1.52 -7.31
CA ILE A 171 -1.70 2.62 -6.69
C ILE A 171 -3.01 2.87 -7.42
N TYR A 172 -4.11 2.49 -6.79
CA TYR A 172 -5.44 2.70 -7.31
C TYR A 172 -6.10 3.95 -6.73
N PHE A 173 -7.08 4.47 -7.46
CA PHE A 173 -7.89 5.60 -7.05
C PHE A 173 -9.38 5.23 -7.20
N ALA A 174 -10.19 5.68 -6.24
CA ALA A 174 -11.64 5.70 -6.37
C ALA A 174 -12.15 7.13 -6.16
N SER A 175 -13.12 7.55 -6.97
CA SER A 175 -13.70 8.90 -6.94
C SER A 175 -15.20 8.85 -7.21
N PRO A 176 -16.02 9.78 -6.66
CA PRO A 176 -17.44 9.86 -6.98
C PRO A 176 -17.73 10.01 -8.48
N ALA A 177 -16.81 10.64 -9.23
CA ALA A 177 -16.90 10.84 -10.68
C ALA A 177 -16.34 9.67 -11.52
N GLY A 178 -15.82 8.62 -10.86
CA GLY A 178 -15.22 7.46 -11.53
C GLY A 178 -16.24 6.47 -12.12
N SER A 179 -15.72 5.37 -12.68
CA SER A 179 -16.49 4.23 -13.15
C SER A 179 -15.83 2.92 -12.71
N ASP A 180 -16.62 1.92 -12.28
CA ASP A 180 -16.06 0.62 -11.88
C ASP A 180 -15.62 -0.25 -13.07
N THR A 181 -15.86 0.22 -14.30
CA THR A 181 -15.26 -0.34 -15.52
C THR A 181 -13.88 0.25 -15.82
N ASN A 182 -13.48 1.33 -15.14
CA ASN A 182 -12.17 1.94 -15.32
C ASN A 182 -11.06 1.06 -14.72
N PRO A 183 -9.79 1.27 -15.14
CA PRO A 183 -8.64 0.56 -14.58
C PRO A 183 -8.26 1.00 -13.16
N GLY A 184 -8.83 2.08 -12.63
CA GLY A 184 -8.52 2.59 -11.29
C GLY A 184 -7.28 3.48 -11.22
N THR A 185 -6.85 4.07 -12.33
CA THR A 185 -5.75 5.05 -12.35
C THR A 185 -6.24 6.42 -11.86
N PHE A 186 -5.33 7.37 -11.60
CA PHE A 186 -5.73 8.73 -11.20
C PHE A 186 -6.63 9.41 -12.26
N ALA A 187 -6.31 9.24 -13.55
CA ALA A 187 -7.07 9.82 -14.65
C ALA A 187 -8.37 9.06 -14.99
N ALA A 188 -8.44 7.78 -14.63
CA ALA A 188 -9.61 6.93 -14.81
C ALA A 188 -9.84 6.11 -13.53
N PRO A 189 -10.35 6.75 -12.46
CA PRO A 189 -10.51 6.09 -11.17
C PRO A 189 -11.71 5.14 -11.18
N PHE A 190 -11.70 4.18 -10.26
CA PHE A 190 -12.90 3.42 -9.91
C PHE A 190 -13.98 4.36 -9.38
N ARG A 191 -15.25 3.94 -9.41
CA ARG A 191 -16.32 4.70 -8.77
C ARG A 191 -16.43 4.36 -7.28
N THR A 192 -16.36 3.08 -6.95
CA THR A 192 -16.70 2.61 -5.60
C THR A 192 -15.46 2.19 -4.79
N PRO A 193 -15.46 2.46 -3.47
CA PRO A 193 -14.45 1.92 -2.56
C PRO A 193 -14.36 0.39 -2.60
N VAL A 194 -15.51 -0.30 -2.74
CA VAL A 194 -15.58 -1.77 -2.81
C VAL A 194 -14.85 -2.31 -4.03
N LYS A 195 -15.06 -1.71 -5.21
CA LYS A 195 -14.33 -2.09 -6.43
C LYS A 195 -12.82 -1.93 -6.26
N GLY A 196 -12.39 -0.79 -5.71
CA GLY A 196 -10.98 -0.53 -5.44
C GLY A 196 -10.37 -1.54 -4.46
N LYS A 197 -11.03 -1.79 -3.33
CA LYS A 197 -10.61 -2.78 -2.32
C LYS A 197 -10.40 -4.16 -2.95
N ASN A 198 -11.35 -4.59 -3.78
CA ASN A 198 -11.31 -5.92 -4.41
C ASN A 198 -10.21 -6.06 -5.47
N ALA A 199 -9.66 -4.94 -5.98
CA ALA A 199 -8.56 -4.94 -6.93
C ALA A 199 -7.17 -5.08 -6.26
N LEU A 200 -7.06 -4.83 -4.95
CA LEU A 200 -5.78 -4.79 -4.26
C LEU A 200 -5.11 -6.17 -4.14
N ALA A 201 -3.86 -6.27 -4.57
CA ALA A 201 -2.91 -7.31 -4.22
C ALA A 201 -2.00 -6.88 -3.05
N PRO A 202 -1.29 -7.79 -2.36
CA PRO A 202 -0.31 -7.42 -1.34
C PRO A 202 0.70 -6.38 -1.86
N GLY A 203 0.87 -5.28 -1.12
CA GLY A 203 1.73 -4.15 -1.48
C GLY A 203 0.98 -2.95 -2.05
N ASP A 204 -0.24 -3.16 -2.57
CA ASP A 204 -1.02 -2.14 -3.26
C ASP A 204 -1.69 -1.13 -2.32
N ILE A 205 -1.99 0.04 -2.87
CA ILE A 205 -2.64 1.15 -2.17
C ILE A 205 -3.88 1.57 -2.95
N LEU A 206 -5.00 1.80 -2.26
CA LEU A 206 -6.17 2.49 -2.79
C LEU A 206 -6.28 3.86 -2.12
N TYR A 207 -6.25 4.92 -2.92
CA TYR A 207 -6.63 6.25 -2.49
C TYR A 207 -8.11 6.52 -2.76
N LEU A 208 -8.85 6.87 -1.71
CA LEU A 208 -10.22 7.35 -1.81
C LEU A 208 -10.19 8.87 -1.97
N MET A 209 -10.69 9.37 -3.10
CA MET A 209 -10.67 10.80 -3.44
C MET A 209 -11.79 11.56 -2.75
N ASP A 210 -11.69 12.89 -2.81
CA ASP A 210 -12.63 13.81 -2.17
C ASP A 210 -14.09 13.57 -2.60
N GLY A 211 -14.99 13.72 -1.62
CA GLY A 211 -16.42 13.58 -1.81
C GLY A 211 -16.96 12.14 -1.79
N ILE A 212 -16.11 11.13 -1.55
CA ILE A 212 -16.62 9.78 -1.29
C ILE A 212 -17.40 9.78 0.04
N SER A 213 -18.70 9.57 -0.04
CA SER A 213 -19.58 9.34 1.10
C SER A 213 -20.53 8.21 0.76
N THR A 214 -20.49 7.10 1.50
CA THR A 214 -21.31 5.92 1.19
C THR A 214 -21.62 5.09 2.43
N SER A 215 -22.85 4.59 2.50
CA SER A 215 -23.30 3.60 3.49
C SER A 215 -23.74 2.29 2.82
N VAL A 216 -23.37 2.07 1.55
CA VAL A 216 -23.69 0.85 0.83
C VAL A 216 -22.93 -0.32 1.45
N ILE A 217 -23.66 -1.34 1.87
CA ILE A 217 -23.10 -2.54 2.50
C ILE A 217 -22.52 -3.45 1.41
N ASP A 218 -21.25 -3.84 1.58
CA ASP A 218 -20.59 -4.89 0.81
C ASP A 218 -21.07 -6.27 1.30
N ASN A 219 -20.73 -6.62 2.54
CA ASN A 219 -21.11 -7.89 3.15
C ASN A 219 -20.95 -7.82 4.69
N PHE A 220 -21.59 -8.72 5.43
CA PHE A 220 -21.54 -8.80 6.91
C PHE A 220 -21.88 -7.47 7.60
N GLY A 221 -22.83 -6.72 7.07
CA GLY A 221 -23.23 -5.43 7.64
C GLY A 221 -22.12 -4.37 7.58
N ALA A 222 -21.12 -4.54 6.71
CA ALA A 222 -20.00 -3.61 6.58
C ALA A 222 -19.99 -2.85 5.24
N VAL A 223 -19.58 -1.56 5.23
CA VAL A 223 -19.27 -0.86 3.97
C VAL A 223 -18.10 -1.54 3.27
N LEU A 224 -17.03 -1.83 4.01
CA LEU A 224 -15.87 -2.56 3.51
C LEU A 224 -15.61 -3.81 4.33
N ASN A 225 -15.86 -4.98 3.73
CA ASN A 225 -15.48 -6.26 4.29
C ASN A 225 -14.08 -6.69 3.77
N LEU A 226 -13.11 -6.78 4.66
CA LEU A 226 -11.70 -7.03 4.34
C LEU A 226 -11.32 -8.52 4.44
N ARG A 227 -11.98 -9.39 3.64
CA ARG A 227 -11.68 -10.84 3.58
C ARG A 227 -10.52 -11.20 2.65
N SER A 228 -9.43 -10.45 2.73
CA SER A 228 -8.17 -10.81 2.08
C SER A 228 -7.03 -10.19 2.87
N SER A 229 -5.82 -10.69 2.68
CA SER A 229 -4.65 -10.22 3.42
C SER A 229 -3.63 -9.59 2.49
N GLY A 230 -2.84 -8.67 3.04
CA GLY A 230 -1.53 -8.37 2.48
C GLY A 230 -0.56 -9.52 2.76
N ALA A 231 0.73 -9.19 2.80
CA ALA A 231 1.77 -10.09 3.27
C ALA A 231 2.76 -9.32 4.16
N PRO A 232 3.60 -9.99 4.97
CA PRO A 232 4.64 -9.34 5.73
C PRO A 232 5.50 -8.42 4.86
N GLY A 233 5.65 -7.15 5.23
CA GLY A 233 6.35 -6.14 4.43
C GLY A 233 5.60 -5.63 3.19
N LEU A 234 4.46 -6.26 2.85
CA LEU A 234 3.57 -5.95 1.73
C LEU A 234 2.09 -5.77 2.17
N PRO A 235 1.75 -4.92 3.18
CA PRO A 235 0.36 -4.62 3.45
C PRO A 235 -0.41 -4.07 2.26
N LYS A 236 -1.72 -4.34 2.23
CA LYS A 236 -2.69 -3.60 1.42
C LYS A 236 -3.08 -2.32 2.15
N ALA A 237 -3.36 -1.25 1.42
CA ALA A 237 -3.74 0.02 2.05
C ALA A 237 -5.01 0.63 1.47
N ILE A 238 -5.86 1.19 2.32
CA ILE A 238 -6.98 2.07 1.95
C ILE A 238 -6.78 3.38 2.70
N VAL A 239 -6.61 4.46 1.94
CA VAL A 239 -6.16 5.75 2.48
C VAL A 239 -6.99 6.87 1.86
N ALA A 240 -7.40 7.87 2.65
CA ALA A 240 -7.95 9.09 2.06
C ALA A 240 -6.87 9.84 1.28
N TYR A 241 -7.24 10.34 0.11
CA TYR A 241 -6.39 11.26 -0.64
C TYR A 241 -6.11 12.53 0.19
N PRO A 242 -4.93 13.17 0.11
CA PRO A 242 -4.66 14.39 0.89
C PRO A 242 -5.71 15.48 0.71
N GLY A 243 -6.23 15.98 1.83
CA GLY A 243 -7.28 17.01 1.86
C GLY A 243 -8.68 16.50 1.55
N ALA A 244 -8.85 15.22 1.19
CA ALA A 244 -10.15 14.65 0.89
C ALA A 244 -10.99 14.44 2.15
N SER A 245 -12.29 14.73 2.03
CA SER A 245 -13.31 14.26 2.95
C SER A 245 -13.86 12.92 2.44
N VAL A 246 -13.64 11.84 3.21
CA VAL A 246 -14.04 10.47 2.85
C VAL A 246 -14.79 9.85 4.02
N THR A 247 -16.09 9.64 3.86
CA THR A 247 -16.96 9.03 4.86
C THR A 247 -17.41 7.63 4.44
N LEU A 248 -17.10 6.63 5.27
CA LEU A 248 -17.63 5.28 5.15
C LEU A 248 -18.65 5.05 6.27
N GLY A 249 -19.90 4.87 5.88
CA GLY A 249 -21.05 4.66 6.74
C GLY A 249 -21.79 5.94 7.12
N SER A 250 -22.66 5.83 8.11
CA SER A 250 -23.47 6.91 8.70
C SER A 250 -23.86 6.53 10.12
N ASP A 251 -24.49 7.45 10.85
CA ASP A 251 -24.94 7.21 12.23
C ASP A 251 -26.07 6.17 12.31
N ALA A 252 -26.80 5.94 11.20
CA ALA A 252 -27.94 5.02 11.13
C ALA A 252 -27.58 3.65 10.56
N THR A 253 -26.66 3.61 9.58
CA THR A 253 -26.26 2.40 8.87
C THR A 253 -24.87 2.62 8.26
N PRO A 254 -24.01 1.60 8.20
CA PRO A 254 -24.26 0.20 8.54
C PRO A 254 -23.79 -0.17 9.96
N GLN A 255 -23.81 -1.48 10.27
CA GLN A 255 -23.29 -2.02 11.54
C GLN A 255 -21.78 -1.79 11.68
N ARG A 256 -21.04 -1.82 10.57
CA ARG A 256 -19.58 -1.63 10.52
C ARG A 256 -19.18 -0.73 9.36
N ALA A 257 -18.33 0.27 9.56
CA ALA A 257 -17.74 0.95 8.40
C ALA A 257 -16.72 0.01 7.72
N ILE A 258 -15.82 -0.55 8.52
CA ILE A 258 -14.80 -1.51 8.09
C ILE A 258 -14.83 -2.73 9.00
N LEU A 259 -14.82 -3.92 8.40
CA LEU A 259 -14.86 -5.20 9.10
C LEU A 259 -13.76 -6.14 8.58
N ALA A 260 -12.99 -6.70 9.50
CA ALA A 260 -12.32 -8.00 9.34
C ALA A 260 -13.15 -9.05 10.10
N PRO A 261 -13.92 -9.90 9.39
CA PRO A 261 -14.88 -10.79 10.05
C PRO A 261 -14.16 -11.95 10.72
N ASP A 262 -14.67 -12.40 11.86
CA ASP A 262 -14.20 -13.63 12.49
C ASP A 262 -14.51 -14.83 11.60
N VAL A 263 -13.45 -15.42 11.05
CA VAL A 263 -13.54 -16.66 10.29
C VAL A 263 -12.50 -17.60 10.86
N VAL A 264 -12.98 -18.69 11.46
CA VAL A 264 -12.15 -19.70 12.11
C VAL A 264 -10.98 -20.11 11.22
N GLY A 265 -9.77 -19.97 11.76
CA GLY A 265 -8.51 -20.32 11.09
C GLY A 265 -8.05 -19.33 10.01
N LYS A 266 -8.68 -18.16 9.88
CA LYS A 266 -8.32 -17.14 8.87
C LYS A 266 -8.14 -15.75 9.49
N PRO A 267 -6.97 -15.45 10.09
CA PRO A 267 -6.65 -14.08 10.46
C PRO A 267 -6.48 -13.24 9.19
N TRP A 268 -7.23 -12.15 9.06
CA TRP A 268 -7.05 -11.20 7.97
C TRP A 268 -5.90 -10.25 8.32
N THR A 269 -4.78 -10.34 7.61
CA THR A 269 -3.55 -9.67 8.05
C THR A 269 -3.05 -8.58 7.11
N ASP A 270 -2.14 -7.75 7.63
CA ASP A 270 -1.34 -6.78 6.87
C ASP A 270 -2.19 -5.76 6.10
N TRP A 271 -2.98 -4.97 6.84
CA TRP A 271 -3.74 -3.84 6.30
C TRP A 271 -3.26 -2.50 6.87
N VAL A 272 -3.35 -1.45 6.04
CA VAL A 272 -3.22 -0.06 6.46
C VAL A 272 -4.53 0.67 6.17
N ILE A 273 -5.13 1.27 7.20
CA ILE A 273 -6.35 2.07 7.11
C ILE A 273 -6.05 3.46 7.64
N ALA A 274 -6.15 4.50 6.80
CA ALA A 274 -5.71 5.83 7.21
C ALA A 274 -6.48 7.01 6.62
N GLY A 275 -6.66 8.05 7.44
CA GLY A 275 -7.24 9.32 7.03
C GLY A 275 -8.73 9.30 6.73
N LEU A 276 -9.45 8.24 7.11
CA LEU A 276 -10.87 8.05 6.80
C LEU A 276 -11.76 8.57 7.92
N THR A 277 -12.97 8.99 7.57
CA THR A 277 -14.09 9.19 8.49
C THR A 277 -14.93 7.92 8.52
N LEU A 278 -14.94 7.21 9.64
CA LEU A 278 -15.65 5.95 9.83
C LEU A 278 -16.86 6.17 10.72
N ARG A 279 -18.04 5.77 10.24
CA ARG A 279 -19.33 5.93 10.93
C ARG A 279 -20.10 4.63 10.90
N ALA A 280 -20.69 4.25 12.03
CA ALA A 280 -21.57 3.08 12.11
C ALA A 280 -22.59 3.25 13.23
N ASN A 281 -23.66 2.44 13.19
CA ASN A 281 -24.63 2.37 14.29
C ASN A 281 -24.23 1.37 15.39
N ASP A 282 -23.17 0.57 15.17
CA ASP A 282 -22.57 -0.32 16.17
C ASP A 282 -21.03 -0.08 16.16
N ALA A 283 -20.16 -0.98 15.73
CA ALA A 283 -18.70 -0.76 15.68
C ALA A 283 -18.19 -0.21 14.34
N ALA A 284 -17.76 1.06 14.26
CA ALA A 284 -17.26 1.64 13.02
C ALA A 284 -16.04 0.89 12.45
N LEU A 285 -15.15 0.39 13.31
CA LEU A 285 -14.02 -0.43 12.91
C LEU A 285 -13.97 -1.70 13.74
N GLU A 286 -14.12 -2.86 13.10
CA GLU A 286 -14.03 -4.16 13.76
C GLU A 286 -12.94 -5.03 13.13
N MET A 287 -12.06 -5.55 13.99
CA MET A 287 -10.79 -6.18 13.62
C MET A 287 -10.61 -7.54 14.31
N VAL A 288 -11.62 -8.42 14.24
CA VAL A 288 -11.55 -9.71 14.95
C VAL A 288 -10.48 -10.62 14.36
N GLY A 289 -9.58 -11.13 15.20
CA GLY A 289 -8.46 -11.99 14.81
C GLY A 289 -7.45 -11.34 13.87
N ALA A 290 -7.56 -10.03 13.64
CA ALA A 290 -6.73 -9.30 12.69
C ALA A 290 -5.27 -9.24 13.16
N GLN A 291 -4.31 -9.33 12.24
CA GLN A 291 -2.90 -9.24 12.60
C GLN A 291 -2.09 -8.27 11.75
N ARG A 292 -1.15 -7.55 12.38
CA ARG A 292 -0.22 -6.61 11.69
C ARG A 292 -0.95 -5.50 10.94
N TRP A 293 -2.05 -5.01 11.50
CA TRP A 293 -2.76 -3.85 10.97
C TRP A 293 -2.15 -2.55 11.46
N ARG A 294 -2.21 -1.52 10.62
CA ARG A 294 -1.92 -0.13 10.99
C ARG A 294 -3.14 0.73 10.71
N VAL A 295 -3.71 1.29 11.76
CA VAL A 295 -4.88 2.16 11.71
C VAL A 295 -4.43 3.54 12.17
N ALA A 296 -4.39 4.52 11.27
CA ALA A 296 -3.75 5.79 11.56
C ALA A 296 -4.52 7.03 11.08
N GLY A 297 -4.68 8.01 11.98
CA GLY A 297 -5.23 9.32 11.63
C GLY A 297 -6.66 9.28 11.11
N ASN A 298 -7.46 8.30 11.53
CA ASN A 298 -8.87 8.19 11.19
C ASN A 298 -9.74 8.92 12.22
N ASP A 299 -10.92 9.34 11.80
CA ASP A 299 -11.95 9.89 12.66
C ASP A 299 -13.11 8.88 12.75
N ILE A 300 -13.43 8.41 13.95
CA ILE A 300 -14.23 7.20 14.16
C ILE A 300 -15.34 7.52 15.17
N SER A 301 -16.60 7.29 14.80
CA SER A 301 -17.73 7.50 15.71
C SER A 301 -18.88 6.51 15.52
N CYS A 302 -19.60 6.28 16.63
CA CYS A 302 -20.65 5.28 16.78
C CYS A 302 -21.74 5.74 17.75
N PRO A 303 -22.52 6.78 17.40
CA PRO A 303 -23.41 7.46 18.35
C PRO A 303 -24.61 6.62 18.79
N ASN A 304 -24.85 5.50 18.13
CA ASN A 304 -25.92 4.56 18.45
C ASN A 304 -25.41 3.20 18.96
N GLY A 305 -24.09 3.05 19.16
CA GLY A 305 -23.49 1.80 19.64
C GLY A 305 -23.96 1.39 21.03
N HIS A 306 -24.06 0.08 21.26
CA HIS A 306 -24.57 -0.50 22.51
C HIS A 306 -24.05 -1.93 22.71
N GLY A 307 -24.24 -2.50 23.91
CA GLY A 307 -23.83 -3.87 24.22
C GLY A 307 -22.36 -3.99 24.59
N ALA A 308 -21.82 -5.21 24.60
CA ALA A 308 -20.44 -5.52 25.01
C ALA A 308 -19.37 -5.30 23.91
N SER A 309 -19.61 -4.38 22.99
CA SER A 309 -18.72 -4.08 21.85
C SER A 309 -17.99 -2.74 22.04
N ALA A 310 -17.32 -2.25 20.98
CA ALA A 310 -16.70 -0.94 20.96
C ALA A 310 -16.76 -0.28 19.60
N CYS A 311 -16.63 1.05 19.56
CA CYS A 311 -16.65 1.77 18.30
C CYS A 311 -15.44 1.43 17.39
N ALA A 312 -14.28 1.24 18.01
CA ALA A 312 -13.15 0.54 17.43
C ALA A 312 -12.87 -0.71 18.25
N HIS A 313 -13.11 -1.89 17.67
CA HIS A 313 -13.13 -3.18 18.36
C HIS A 313 -12.09 -4.13 17.77
N GLY A 314 -11.20 -4.67 18.61
CA GLY A 314 -10.09 -5.53 18.21
C GLY A 314 -9.99 -6.85 18.99
N ASP A 315 -11.05 -7.66 19.00
CA ASP A 315 -11.02 -8.97 19.67
C ASP A 315 -9.98 -9.92 19.05
N THR A 316 -9.17 -10.55 19.91
CA THR A 316 -8.03 -11.42 19.57
C THR A 316 -7.03 -10.83 18.55
N ALA A 317 -7.06 -9.53 18.30
CA ALA A 317 -6.20 -8.87 17.33
C ALA A 317 -4.75 -8.76 17.83
N LEU A 318 -3.76 -9.01 16.97
CA LEU A 318 -2.35 -9.02 17.34
C LEU A 318 -1.52 -8.05 16.49
N PHE A 319 -0.52 -7.42 17.12
CA PHE A 319 0.42 -6.51 16.44
C PHE A 319 -0.27 -5.33 15.73
N VAL A 320 -1.41 -4.89 16.25
CA VAL A 320 -2.13 -3.72 15.73
C VAL A 320 -1.41 -2.45 16.17
N LYS A 321 -1.24 -1.51 15.23
CA LYS A 321 -0.78 -0.15 15.51
C LYS A 321 -1.96 0.81 15.34
N PHE A 322 -2.45 1.37 16.43
CA PHE A 322 -3.55 2.34 16.45
C PHE A 322 -3.00 3.73 16.77
N LEU A 323 -2.82 4.58 15.76
CA LEU A 323 -1.94 5.76 15.84
C LEU A 323 -2.68 7.05 15.47
N GLY A 324 -2.89 7.93 16.46
CA GLY A 324 -3.45 9.26 16.21
C GLY A 324 -4.86 9.27 15.62
N ASN A 325 -5.64 8.20 15.83
CA ASN A 325 -7.06 8.19 15.49
C ASN A 325 -7.85 8.99 16.54
N ASN A 326 -8.91 9.66 16.10
CA ASN A 326 -9.89 10.31 16.96
C ASN A 326 -11.10 9.39 17.08
N VAL A 327 -11.38 8.89 18.29
CA VAL A 327 -12.58 8.07 18.54
C VAL A 327 -13.49 8.84 19.48
N HIS A 328 -14.67 9.21 18.99
CA HIS A 328 -15.60 10.10 19.69
C HIS A 328 -17.05 9.70 19.42
N ASP A 329 -18.00 10.32 20.13
CA ASP A 329 -19.43 10.05 20.02
C ASP A 329 -19.73 8.54 19.95
N ALA A 330 -19.23 7.81 20.95
CA ALA A 330 -19.38 6.37 21.06
C ALA A 330 -20.39 6.03 22.16
N GLY A 331 -21.36 5.18 21.82
CA GLY A 331 -22.41 4.77 22.74
C GLY A 331 -23.69 5.59 22.57
N THR A 332 -24.82 4.95 22.86
CA THR A 332 -26.14 5.58 22.78
C THR A 332 -26.59 6.19 24.12
N ASN A 333 -27.28 7.34 24.03
CA ASN A 333 -27.99 7.97 25.16
C ASN A 333 -29.42 7.44 25.35
N GLN A 334 -29.84 6.38 24.63
CA GLN A 334 -31.22 5.86 24.74
C GLN A 334 -31.45 5.08 26.04
N VAL A 335 -31.72 5.77 27.14
CA VAL A 335 -31.90 5.21 28.50
C VAL A 335 -33.13 4.26 28.65
N GLY A 336 -33.85 3.92 27.58
CA GLY A 336 -35.10 3.13 27.65
C GLY A 336 -34.98 1.71 27.08
N GLY A 337 -34.75 0.72 27.94
CA GLY A 337 -34.98 -0.71 27.63
C GLY A 337 -33.79 -1.55 27.18
N ILE A 338 -32.63 -0.95 26.93
CA ILE A 338 -31.37 -1.67 26.63
C ILE A 338 -30.49 -1.74 27.88
N ALA A 339 -30.36 -2.92 28.47
CA ALA A 339 -29.70 -3.13 29.77
C ALA A 339 -28.16 -2.94 29.75
N GLU A 340 -27.54 -2.87 28.57
CA GLU A 340 -26.10 -3.08 28.39
C GLU A 340 -25.32 -1.85 27.90
N GLN A 341 -25.79 -0.64 28.18
CA GLN A 341 -25.10 0.59 27.76
C GLN A 341 -23.73 0.78 28.43
N LYS A 342 -23.57 0.32 29.68
CA LYS A 342 -22.32 0.48 30.46
C LYS A 342 -21.16 -0.37 29.93
N LEU A 343 -21.41 -1.30 29.00
CA LEU A 343 -20.41 -2.22 28.47
C LEU A 343 -19.84 -1.76 27.12
N TYR A 344 -20.39 -0.69 26.53
CA TYR A 344 -19.93 -0.19 25.25
C TYR A 344 -18.73 0.72 25.43
N HIS A 345 -17.64 0.43 24.71
CA HIS A 345 -16.41 1.21 24.81
C HIS A 345 -16.15 2.04 23.55
N SER A 346 -15.40 3.12 23.67
CA SER A 346 -14.88 3.81 22.48
C SER A 346 -13.87 2.92 21.75
N VAL A 347 -12.98 2.29 22.51
CA VAL A 347 -11.94 1.38 22.00
C VAL A 347 -11.88 0.16 22.91
N TYR A 348 -11.86 -1.03 22.32
CA TYR A 348 -11.72 -2.31 23.02
C TYR A 348 -10.71 -3.19 22.29
#